data_AF-A0A1I4N2X7-F1
#
_entry.id   AF-A0A1I4N2X7-F1
#
_cell.length_a   1.000
_cell.length_b   1.000
_cell.length_c   1.000
_cell.angle_alpha   90.00
_cell.angle_beta   90.00
_cell.angle_gamma   90.00
#
_symmetry.space_group_name_H-M   'P 1'
#
loop_
_entity.id
_entity.type
_entity.pdbx_description
1 polymer ?
#
loop_
_entity_poly.entity_id
_entity_poly.type
_entity_poly.pdbx_seq_one_letter_code
_entity_poly.pdbx_strand_id
1 'polypeptide(L)'
;MKLDFKVYKLKESSKMFKQLLANDDTNEFIVVGEDAEAGFLRVQQFGKKGIVLFGGLNIDECAYLVKKEDLELDCDDMSHSVFEIDIPKKYLTLDIVDSIKRLNGAE
;
A
#
# COMPACT_ATOMS: atom_id res chain seq x y z
N MET A 1 -7.48 -12.84 -6.05
CA MET A 1 -7.00 -12.28 -7.32
C MET A 1 -5.60 -11.80 -7.03
N LYS A 2 -4.66 -12.28 -7.84
CA LYS A 2 -3.26 -11.88 -7.77
C LYS A 2 -3.12 -10.46 -8.34
N LEU A 3 -2.53 -9.59 -7.55
CA LEU A 3 -2.24 -8.20 -7.91
C LEU A 3 -0.80 -7.88 -7.53
N ASP A 4 -0.17 -7.09 -8.38
CA ASP A 4 1.23 -6.70 -8.27
C ASP A 4 1.35 -5.38 -7.55
N PHE A 5 2.22 -5.34 -6.53
CA PHE A 5 2.43 -4.16 -5.70
C PHE A 5 3.90 -3.78 -5.63
N LYS A 6 4.14 -2.48 -5.74
CA LYS A 6 5.42 -1.88 -5.33
C LYS A 6 5.40 -1.67 -3.82
N VAL A 7 6.54 -1.93 -3.19
CA VAL A 7 6.74 -1.67 -1.77
C VAL A 7 7.36 -0.29 -1.59
N TYR A 8 6.82 0.44 -0.64
CA TYR A 8 7.24 1.78 -0.25
C TYR A 8 7.61 1.78 1.23
N LYS A 9 8.54 2.65 1.58
CA LYS A 9 8.88 2.98 2.97
C LYS A 9 8.41 4.39 3.29
N LEU A 10 8.03 4.63 4.55
CA LEU A 10 7.87 6.00 5.03
C LEU A 10 9.25 6.59 5.32
N LYS A 11 9.45 7.84 4.93
CA LYS A 11 10.60 8.65 5.35
C LYS A 11 10.59 8.82 6.86
N GLU A 12 11.75 8.71 7.50
CA GLU A 12 11.88 8.94 8.95
C GLU A 12 11.43 10.35 9.39
N SER A 13 11.50 11.32 8.47
CA SER A 13 11.05 12.69 8.68
C SER A 13 9.53 12.86 8.63
N SER A 14 8.78 11.85 8.16
CA SER A 14 7.32 11.92 8.12
C SER A 14 6.75 11.91 9.54
N LYS A 15 5.75 12.77 9.77
CA LYS A 15 5.01 12.77 11.04
C LYS A 15 4.27 11.44 11.29
N MET A 16 3.94 10.72 10.22
CA MET A 16 3.24 9.43 10.29
C MET A 16 4.18 8.26 10.57
N PHE A 17 5.48 8.40 10.30
CA PHE A 17 6.49 7.36 10.51
C PHE A 17 6.40 6.76 11.91
N LYS A 18 6.50 7.60 12.95
CA LYS A 18 6.45 7.14 14.35
C LYS A 18 5.10 6.58 14.78
N GLN A 19 3.99 7.02 14.16
CA GLN A 19 2.66 6.56 14.52
C GLN A 19 2.37 5.17 13.93
N LEU A 20 2.82 4.93 12.71
CA LEU A 20 2.56 3.68 12.00
C LEU A 20 3.56 2.58 12.41
N LEU A 21 4.82 2.93 12.69
CA LEU A 21 5.81 2.00 13.27
C LEU A 21 5.57 1.67 14.74
N ALA A 22 4.74 2.44 15.46
CA ALA A 22 4.38 2.07 16.83
C ALA A 22 3.42 0.86 16.87
N ASN A 23 2.70 0.59 15.77
CA ASN A 23 1.69 -0.47 15.70
C ASN A 23 2.22 -1.76 15.06
N ASP A 24 3.32 -1.70 14.30
CA ASP A 24 3.93 -2.87 13.66
C ASP A 24 5.44 -2.66 13.47
N ASP A 25 6.19 -3.76 13.42
CA ASP A 25 7.66 -3.73 13.40
C ASP A 25 8.25 -3.46 11.99
N THR A 26 7.41 -3.24 10.97
CA THR A 26 7.86 -3.02 9.58
C THR A 26 7.51 -1.64 9.05
N ASN A 27 8.47 -1.00 8.38
CA ASN A 27 8.27 0.25 7.65
C ASN A 27 7.96 0.00 6.18
N GLU A 28 7.19 -1.04 5.86
CA GLU A 28 6.94 -1.48 4.49
C GLU A 28 5.45 -1.33 4.20
N PHE A 29 5.14 -0.71 3.06
CA PHE A 29 3.77 -0.35 2.68
C PHE A 29 3.53 -0.63 1.20
N ILE A 30 2.30 -1.01 0.86
CA ILE A 30 1.83 -1.13 -0.52
C ILE A 30 0.77 -0.07 -0.80
N VAL A 31 0.71 0.41 -2.03
CA VAL A 31 -0.30 1.40 -2.45
C VAL A 31 -1.52 0.67 -2.99
N VAL A 32 -2.67 0.87 -2.36
CA VAL A 32 -3.94 0.24 -2.71
C VAL A 32 -4.94 1.20 -3.33
N GLY A 33 -4.63 2.50 -3.35
CA GLY A 33 -5.46 3.52 -3.98
C GLY A 33 -4.88 4.92 -3.84
N GLU A 34 -5.61 5.88 -4.37
CA GLU A 34 -5.31 7.30 -4.31
C GLU A 34 -6.50 7.99 -3.67
N ASP A 35 -6.25 8.99 -2.83
CA ASP A 35 -7.36 9.75 -2.25
C ASP A 35 -7.91 10.80 -3.24
N ALA A 36 -9.12 11.30 -2.97
CA ALA A 36 -9.68 12.39 -3.76
C ALA A 36 -8.88 13.69 -3.57
N GLU A 37 -8.25 13.86 -2.42
CA GLU A 37 -7.29 14.95 -2.20
C GLU A 37 -5.96 14.68 -2.91
N ALA A 38 -5.62 15.59 -3.83
CA ALA A 38 -4.38 15.53 -4.57
C ALA A 38 -3.15 15.46 -3.64
N GLY A 39 -2.32 14.44 -3.83
CA GLY A 39 -1.08 14.26 -3.08
C GLY A 39 -1.15 13.27 -1.92
N PHE A 40 -2.29 12.62 -1.68
CA PHE A 40 -2.43 11.54 -0.71
C PHE A 40 -2.65 10.18 -1.38
N LEU A 41 -1.99 9.17 -0.84
CA LEU A 41 -2.09 7.78 -1.24
C LEU A 41 -2.72 6.96 -0.11
N ARG A 42 -3.53 5.97 -0.50
CA ARG A 42 -4.05 4.95 0.40
C ARG A 42 -3.06 3.81 0.44
N VAL A 43 -2.47 3.57 1.60
CA VAL A 43 -1.43 2.56 1.79
C VAL A 43 -1.82 1.53 2.84
N GLN A 44 -1.51 0.27 2.56
CA GLN A 44 -1.62 -0.82 3.52
C GLN A 44 -0.23 -1.19 4.00
N GLN A 45 -0.11 -1.46 5.30
CA GLN A 45 1.14 -1.98 5.83
C GLN A 45 1.33 -3.41 5.32
N PHE A 46 2.54 -3.67 4.84
CA PHE A 46 2.96 -4.94 4.28
C PHE A 46 4.12 -5.44 5.14
N GLY A 47 4.00 -6.63 5.71
CA GLY A 47 5.02 -7.18 6.57
C GLY A 47 4.97 -8.70 6.58
N LYS A 48 5.71 -9.34 7.49
CA LYS A 48 5.81 -10.81 7.57
C LYS A 48 4.47 -11.54 7.72
N LYS A 49 3.44 -10.86 8.21
CA LYS A 49 2.09 -11.41 8.39
C LYS A 49 1.18 -11.22 7.16
N GLY A 50 1.67 -10.57 6.11
CA GLY A 50 0.89 -10.17 4.95
C GLY A 50 0.07 -8.91 5.22
N ILE A 51 -0.96 -8.70 4.39
CA ILE A 51 -1.88 -7.56 4.49
C ILE A 51 -3.03 -7.86 5.47
N VAL A 52 -3.52 -6.82 6.14
CA VAL A 52 -4.68 -6.92 7.03
C VAL A 52 -5.95 -6.60 6.26
N LEU A 53 -6.94 -7.49 6.32
CA LEU A 53 -8.24 -7.34 5.67
C LEU A 53 -9.36 -7.46 6.69
N PHE A 54 -10.19 -6.42 6.82
CA PHE A 54 -11.32 -6.42 7.75
C PHE A 54 -12.61 -6.87 7.04
N GLY A 55 -13.34 -7.81 7.64
CA GLY A 55 -14.57 -8.34 7.06
C GLY A 55 -15.62 -7.25 6.84
N GLY A 56 -16.16 -7.16 5.62
CA GLY A 56 -17.21 -6.21 5.25
C GLY A 56 -16.72 -4.85 4.75
N LEU A 57 -15.40 -4.63 4.71
CA LEU A 57 -14.78 -3.42 4.15
C LEU A 57 -13.90 -3.78 2.96
N ASN A 58 -13.74 -2.85 2.01
CA ASN A 58 -12.76 -3.00 0.94
C ASN A 58 -11.33 -2.72 1.45
N ILE A 59 -10.34 -3.13 0.65
CA ILE A 59 -8.92 -2.99 1.03
C ILE A 59 -8.48 -1.53 1.20
N ASP A 60 -9.04 -0.61 0.42
CA ASP A 60 -8.72 0.81 0.46
C ASP A 60 -9.41 1.54 1.61
N GLU A 61 -10.59 1.08 2.04
CA GLU A 61 -11.29 1.56 3.24
C GLU A 61 -10.53 1.22 4.53
N CYS A 62 -9.72 0.17 4.51
CA CYS A 62 -8.87 -0.23 5.63
C CYS A 62 -7.49 0.43 5.60
N ALA A 63 -7.20 1.28 4.61
CA ALA A 63 -5.86 1.79 4.35
C ALA A 63 -5.56 3.08 5.12
N TYR A 64 -4.27 3.32 5.37
CA TYR A 64 -3.79 4.57 5.90
C TYR A 64 -3.68 5.61 4.80
N LEU A 65 -4.02 6.86 5.11
CA LEU A 65 -3.82 7.99 4.21
C LEU A 65 -2.46 8.62 4.48
N VAL A 66 -1.56 8.53 3.51
CA VAL A 66 -0.19 9.02 3.61
C VAL A 66 0.09 9.97 2.46
N LYS A 67 0.83 11.05 2.73
CA LYS A 67 1.26 11.96 1.68
C LYS A 67 2.25 11.27 0.76
N LYS A 68 2.08 11.42 -0.55
CA LYS A 68 2.99 10.86 -1.56
C LYS A 68 4.44 11.31 -1.37
N GLU A 69 4.65 12.55 -0.92
CA GLU A 69 5.99 13.09 -0.63
C GLU A 69 6.70 12.42 0.55
N ASP A 70 5.94 11.80 1.46
CA ASP A 70 6.45 11.11 2.65
C ASP A 70 6.82 9.65 2.36
N LEU A 71 6.45 9.13 1.19
CA LEU A 71 6.76 7.77 0.75
C LEU A 71 7.99 7.79 -0.16
N GLU A 72 8.84 6.80 0.03
CA GLU A 72 9.95 6.48 -0.86
C GLU A 72 9.80 5.04 -1.34
N LEU A 73 10.09 4.80 -2.62
CA LEU A 73 10.04 3.44 -3.15
C LEU A 73 11.16 2.63 -2.50
N ASP A 74 10.82 1.43 -2.01
CA ASP A 74 11.81 0.52 -1.46
C ASP A 74 12.61 -0.12 -2.59
N CYS A 75 13.63 0.61 -3.06
CA CYS A 75 14.57 0.14 -4.05
C CYS A 75 15.71 -0.59 -3.35
N ASP A 76 15.58 -1.90 -3.15
CA ASP A 76 16.77 -2.74 -2.99
C ASP A 76 17.44 -2.85 -4.38
N ASP A 77 18.71 -2.45 -4.47
CA ASP A 77 19.48 -2.01 -5.66
C ASP A 77 19.53 -2.99 -6.86
N MET A 78 18.85 -4.15 -6.80
CA MET A 78 18.89 -5.21 -7.82
C MET A 78 17.53 -5.71 -8.31
N SER A 79 16.40 -5.25 -7.79
CA SER A 79 15.09 -5.60 -8.34
C SER A 79 14.04 -4.59 -7.93
N HIS A 80 13.35 -3.99 -8.91
CA HIS A 80 12.06 -3.36 -8.68
C HIS A 80 11.14 -4.43 -8.09
N SER A 81 11.07 -4.51 -6.76
CA SER A 81 10.44 -5.62 -6.06
C SER A 81 8.94 -5.44 -6.13
N VAL A 82 8.38 -5.90 -7.26
CA VAL A 82 6.96 -6.05 -7.45
C VAL A 82 6.56 -7.35 -6.76
N PHE A 83 5.72 -7.25 -5.74
CA PHE A 83 5.22 -8.38 -4.98
C PHE A 83 3.82 -8.74 -5.46
N GLU A 84 3.65 -10.00 -5.87
CA GLU A 84 2.33 -10.55 -6.17
C GLU A 84 1.64 -10.91 -4.85
N ILE A 85 0.49 -10.31 -4.59
CA ILE A 85 -0.34 -10.59 -3.42
C ILE A 85 -1.69 -11.12 -3.89
N ASP A 86 -2.11 -12.28 -3.37
CA ASP A 86 -3.44 -12.82 -3.64
C ASP A 86 -4.48 -12.22 -2.69
N ILE A 87 -5.30 -11.31 -3.22
CA ILE A 87 -6.34 -10.62 -2.45
C ILE A 87 -7.71 -11.21 -2.82
N PRO A 88 -8.51 -11.70 -1.85
CA PRO A 88 -9.83 -12.25 -2.15
C PRO A 88 -10.73 -11.21 -2.82
N LYS A 89 -11.44 -11.61 -3.89
CA LYS A 89 -12.26 -10.69 -4.71
C LYS A 89 -13.31 -9.92 -3.92
N LYS A 90 -13.77 -10.44 -2.78
CA LYS A 90 -14.75 -9.77 -1.91
C LYS A 90 -14.25 -8.47 -1.26
N TYR A 91 -12.94 -8.22 -1.30
CA TYR A 91 -12.30 -7.00 -0.80
C TYR A 91 -11.93 -6.02 -1.92
N LEU A 92 -12.30 -6.35 -3.16
CA LEU A 92 -11.88 -5.66 -4.37
C LEU A 92 -13.11 -5.30 -5.21
N THR A 93 -13.28 -4.02 -5.50
CA THR A 93 -14.16 -3.54 -6.57
C THR A 93 -13.35 -3.40 -7.86
N LEU A 94 -14.02 -3.25 -9.01
CA LEU A 94 -13.35 -3.01 -10.29
C LEU A 94 -12.51 -1.73 -10.24
N ASP A 95 -13.07 -0.64 -9.71
CA ASP A 95 -12.38 0.64 -9.55
C ASP A 95 -11.10 0.53 -8.69
N ILE A 96 -11.15 -0.28 -7.63
CA ILE A 96 -9.98 -0.54 -6.77
C ILE A 96 -8.91 -1.32 -7.56
N VAL A 97 -9.32 -2.35 -8.31
CA VAL A 97 -8.38 -3.14 -9.12
C VAL A 97 -7.69 -2.27 -10.17
N ASP A 98 -8.45 -1.45 -10.89
CA ASP A 98 -7.90 -0.54 -11.91
C ASP A 98 -6.96 0.49 -11.28
N SER A 99 -7.32 1.03 -10.11
CA SER A 99 -6.47 1.95 -9.35
C SER A 99 -5.15 1.31 -8.93
N ILE A 100 -5.21 0.08 -8.38
CA ILE A 100 -4.02 -0.68 -7.96
C ILE A 100 -3.09 -0.92 -9.15
N LYS A 101 -3.62 -1.42 -10.27
CA LYS A 101 -2.83 -1.69 -11.47
C LYS A 101 -2.13 -0.44 -12.01
N ARG A 102 -2.88 0.66 -12.12
CA ARG A 102 -2.37 1.96 -12.58
C ARG A 102 -1.25 2.48 -11.69
N LEU A 103 -1.38 2.35 -10.37
CA LEU A 103 -0.42 2.88 -9.39
C LEU A 103 0.84 2.02 -9.28
N ASN A 104 0.71 0.70 -9.44
CA ASN A 104 1.80 -0.23 -9.25
C ASN A 104 2.49 -0.64 -10.56
N GLY A 105 1.96 -0.25 -11.72
CA GLY A 105 2.61 -0.45 -13.02
C GLY A 105 2.37 -1.84 -13.62
N ALA A 106 1.26 -2.48 -13.27
CA ALA A 106 0.79 -3.68 -13.96
C ALA A 106 -0.08 -3.24 -15.16
N GLU A 107 0.54 -3.09 -16.33
CA GLU A 107 -0.17 -2.95 -17.61
C GLU A 107 -0.79 -4.28 -18.06
#